data_AF-A0A357KQH6-F1
#
_entry.id   AF-A0A357KQH6-F1
#
_cell.length_a   1.000
_cell.length_b   1.000
_cell.length_c   1.000
_cell.angle_alpha   90.00
_cell.angle_beta   90.00
_cell.angle_gamma   90.00
#
_symmetry.space_group_name_H-M   'P 1'
#
loop_
_entity.id
_entity.type
_entity.pdbx_description
1 polymer ?
#
loop_
_entity_poly.entity_id
_entity_poly.type
_entity_poly.pdbx_seq_one_letter_code
_entity_poly.pdbx_strand_id
1 'polypeptide(L)'
;AGLSRNNRICASQLVALLERFRPYAYLLPTLSNGIVGKTGTLKGVSSLAGYLSKQTASPAFALLLNDAHLADSRSQLLDQIKQRWDATN
;
A
#
# COMPACT_ATOMS: atom_id res chain seq x y z
N ALA A 1 -0.09 -3.15 16.44
CA ALA A 1 -1.14 -4.01 15.86
C ALA A 1 -2.14 -3.27 14.96
N GLY A 2 -2.38 -1.95 15.12
CA GLY A 2 -3.32 -1.21 14.27
C GLY A 2 -4.81 -1.52 14.51
N LEU A 3 -5.13 -2.35 15.51
CA LEU A 3 -6.49 -2.82 15.83
C LEU A 3 -7.38 -1.75 16.47
N SER A 4 -6.79 -0.66 16.99
CA SER A 4 -7.54 0.42 17.63
C SER A 4 -8.31 1.23 16.59
N ARG A 5 -9.63 1.38 16.80
CA ARG A 5 -10.49 2.26 16.00
C ARG A 5 -10.17 3.75 16.17
N ASN A 6 -9.39 4.10 17.20
CA ASN A 6 -8.92 5.47 17.41
C ASN A 6 -7.67 5.79 16.60
N ASN A 7 -7.07 4.80 15.92
CA ASN A 7 -5.92 5.07 15.07
C ASN A 7 -6.36 5.92 13.87
N ARG A 8 -5.88 7.16 13.80
CA ARG A 8 -6.14 8.08 12.70
C ARG A 8 -4.84 8.37 11.99
N ILE A 9 -4.77 7.98 10.71
CA ILE A 9 -3.64 8.25 9.84
C ILE A 9 -4.18 8.51 8.44
N CYS A 10 -3.65 9.51 7.74
CA CYS A 10 -3.98 9.76 6.34
C CYS A 10 -2.95 9.12 5.40
N ALA A 11 -3.33 8.95 4.13
CA ALA A 11 -2.48 8.29 3.13
C ALA A 11 -1.13 9.02 2.95
N SER A 12 -1.13 10.36 2.96
CA SER A 12 0.10 11.15 2.82
C SER A 12 1.07 10.96 3.99
N GLN A 13 0.57 10.81 5.22
CA GLN A 13 1.40 10.48 6.38
C GLN A 13 2.05 9.10 6.23
N LEU A 14 1.31 8.11 5.72
CA LEU A 14 1.87 6.77 5.44
C LEU A 14 2.93 6.81 4.33
N VAL A 15 2.70 7.59 3.27
CA VAL A 15 3.71 7.76 2.20
C VAL A 15 4.97 8.42 2.76
N ALA A 16 4.85 9.49 3.54
CA ALA A 16 6.00 10.14 4.17
C ALA A 16 6.77 9.18 5.10
N LEU A 17 6.04 8.34 5.85
CA LEU A 17 6.62 7.29 6.68
C LEU A 17 7.38 6.26 5.83
N LEU A 18 6.78 5.76 4.74
CA LEU A 18 7.41 4.79 3.84
C LEU A 18 8.70 5.35 3.25
N GLU A 19 8.70 6.60 2.77
CA GLU A 19 9.92 7.21 2.24
C GLU A 19 11.06 7.24 3.27
N ARG A 20 10.75 7.51 4.55
CA ARG A 20 11.73 7.45 5.62
C ARG A 20 12.19 6.01 5.95
N PHE A 21 11.32 5.03 5.73
CA PHE A 21 11.55 3.61 6.00
C PHE A 21 12.06 2.82 4.78
N ARG A 22 12.37 3.49 3.67
CA ARG A 22 12.92 2.88 2.45
C ARG A 22 14.12 1.94 2.68
N PRO A 23 15.08 2.23 3.59
CA PRO A 23 16.16 1.29 3.90
C PRO A 23 15.69 -0.07 4.42
N TYR A 24 14.47 -0.14 4.96
CA TYR A 24 13.85 -1.35 5.52
C TYR A 24 12.81 -1.98 4.58
N ALA A 25 12.72 -1.55 3.32
CA ALA A 25 11.75 -2.07 2.35
C ALA A 25 11.84 -3.60 2.16
N TYR A 26 13.03 -4.18 2.36
CA TYR A 26 13.26 -5.62 2.28
C TYR A 26 12.47 -6.44 3.32
N LEU A 27 11.99 -5.82 4.40
CA LEU A 27 11.14 -6.47 5.41
C LEU A 27 9.69 -6.64 4.96
N LEU A 28 9.27 -5.94 3.91
CA LEU A 28 7.91 -6.02 3.40
C LEU A 28 7.74 -7.25 2.50
N PRO A 29 6.58 -7.93 2.56
CA PRO A 29 6.31 -9.06 1.68
C PRO A 29 6.10 -8.58 0.25
N THR A 30 6.45 -9.45 -0.70
CA THR A 30 6.12 -9.26 -2.12
C THR A 30 4.74 -9.82 -2.39
N LEU A 31 3.88 -9.04 -3.02
CA LEU A 31 2.56 -9.44 -3.47
C LEU A 31 2.64 -10.07 -4.86
N SER A 32 1.57 -10.74 -5.29
CA SER A 32 1.52 -11.49 -6.56
C SER A 32 1.83 -10.66 -7.81
N ASN A 33 1.62 -9.35 -7.77
CA ASN A 33 1.87 -8.41 -8.87
C ASN A 33 3.21 -7.67 -8.78
N GLY A 34 4.16 -8.17 -7.96
CA GLY A 34 5.49 -7.58 -7.82
C GLY A 34 5.56 -6.33 -6.93
N ILE A 35 4.42 -5.86 -6.45
CA ILE A 35 4.32 -4.82 -5.42
C ILE A 35 4.91 -5.33 -4.11
N VAL A 36 5.57 -4.46 -3.36
CA VAL A 36 6.16 -4.76 -2.06
C VAL A 36 5.41 -3.98 -1.01
N GLY A 37 4.62 -4.62 -0.15
CA GLY A 37 3.73 -3.86 0.72
C GLY A 37 2.99 -4.66 1.77
N LYS A 38 2.50 -3.95 2.79
CA LYS A 38 1.74 -4.55 3.89
C LYS A 38 0.25 -4.28 3.73
N THR A 39 -0.53 -5.36 3.68
CA THR A 39 -1.99 -5.29 3.78
C THR A 39 -2.43 -5.15 5.24
N GLY A 40 -3.52 -4.42 5.44
CA GLY A 40 -4.25 -4.34 6.71
C GLY A 40 -5.73 -4.40 6.41
N THR A 41 -6.45 -5.29 7.08
CA THR A 41 -7.90 -5.41 6.92
C THR A 41 -8.53 -5.41 8.30
N LEU A 42 -9.44 -4.47 8.52
CA LEU A 42 -10.32 -4.40 9.69
C LEU A 42 -11.77 -4.33 9.19
N LYS A 43 -12.74 -4.58 10.07
CA LYS A 43 -14.16 -4.49 9.70
C LYS A 43 -14.49 -3.07 9.20
N GLY A 44 -14.79 -2.95 7.90
CA GLY A 44 -15.08 -1.67 7.24
C GLY A 44 -13.85 -0.88 6.76
N VAL A 45 -12.63 -1.42 6.88
CA VAL A 45 -11.41 -0.74 6.42
C VAL A 45 -10.46 -1.72 5.75
N SER A 46 -10.06 -1.44 4.51
CA SER A 46 -9.00 -2.14 3.80
C SER A 46 -7.87 -1.18 3.45
N SER A 47 -6.66 -1.50 3.87
CA SER A 47 -5.46 -0.70 3.63
C SER A 47 -4.35 -1.50 2.97
N LEU A 48 -3.58 -0.86 2.11
CA LEU A 48 -2.29 -1.36 1.64
C LEU A 48 -1.31 -0.19 1.52
N ALA A 49 -0.12 -0.36 2.07
CA ALA A 49 0.96 0.62 1.97
C ALA A 49 2.28 -0.08 1.63
N GLY A 50 3.07 0.51 0.74
CA GLY A 50 4.30 -0.10 0.25
C GLY A 50 4.93 0.63 -0.93
N TYR A 51 5.63 -0.11 -1.77
CA TYR A 51 6.33 0.35 -2.99
C TYR A 51 5.85 -0.45 -4.20
N LEU A 52 5.85 0.17 -5.38
CA LEU A 52 5.36 -0.47 -6.62
C LEU A 52 6.27 -1.59 -7.16
N SER A 53 7.51 -1.69 -6.66
CA SER A 53 8.48 -2.73 -6.98
C SER A 53 9.55 -2.83 -5.89
N LYS A 54 10.39 -3.87 -5.96
CA LYS A 54 11.58 -4.04 -5.08
C LYS A 54 12.72 -3.08 -5.37
N GLN A 55 12.65 -2.30 -6.45
CA GLN A 55 13.74 -1.43 -6.85
C GLN A 55 13.89 -0.28 -5.86
N THR A 56 15.14 0.12 -5.60
CA THR A 56 15.48 1.15 -4.61
C THR A 56 14.83 2.50 -4.90
N ALA A 57 14.54 2.81 -6.16
CA ALA A 57 13.90 4.04 -6.61
C ALA A 57 12.37 3.93 -6.76
N SER A 58 11.76 2.79 -6.42
CA SER A 58 10.33 2.57 -6.60
C SER A 58 9.48 3.53 -5.77
N PRO A 59 8.44 4.18 -6.31
CA PRO A 59 7.64 5.15 -5.56
C PRO A 59 6.89 4.48 -4.41
N ALA A 60 6.83 5.17 -3.26
CA ALA A 60 5.96 4.77 -2.16
C ALA A 60 4.50 5.11 -2.46
N PHE A 61 3.58 4.28 -1.96
CA PHE A 61 2.15 4.51 -2.07
C PHE A 61 1.41 4.05 -0.81
N ALA A 62 0.22 4.62 -0.58
CA ALA A 62 -0.71 4.15 0.41
C ALA A 62 -2.14 4.22 -0.12
N LEU A 63 -2.87 3.14 0.06
CA LEU A 63 -4.28 3.01 -0.28
C LEU A 63 -5.05 2.75 1.03
N LEU A 64 -5.99 3.63 1.34
CA LEU A 64 -6.87 3.53 2.52
C LEU A 64 -8.32 3.55 2.03
N LEU A 65 -8.99 2.41 2.10
CA LEU A 65 -10.38 2.23 1.71
C LEU A 65 -11.21 2.05 2.98
N ASN A 66 -12.01 3.04 3.34
CA ASN A 66 -12.85 3.03 4.54
C ASN A 66 -14.26 2.46 4.29
N ASP A 67 -14.36 1.51 3.35
CA ASP A 67 -15.60 0.82 3.03
C ASP A 67 -15.30 -0.66 2.74
N ALA A 68 -16.09 -1.56 3.34
CA ALA A 68 -15.96 -2.99 3.12
C ALA A 68 -16.29 -3.40 1.68
N HIS A 69 -17.19 -2.69 1.00
CA HIS A 69 -17.58 -2.99 -0.38
C HIS A 69 -16.45 -2.70 -1.38
N LEU A 70 -15.51 -1.82 -1.02
CA LEU A 70 -14.36 -1.48 -1.85
C LEU A 70 -13.18 -2.44 -1.63
N ALA A 71 -13.27 -3.38 -0.67
CA ALA A 71 -12.20 -4.33 -0.39
C ALA A 71 -11.91 -5.22 -1.61
N ASP A 72 -12.94 -5.61 -2.36
CA ASP A 72 -12.82 -6.42 -3.58
C ASP A 72 -12.25 -5.60 -4.75
N SER A 73 -12.55 -4.30 -4.81
CA SER A 73 -11.97 -3.37 -5.79
C SER A 73 -10.49 -3.05 -5.53
N ARG A 74 -9.97 -3.36 -4.33
CA ARG A 74 -8.57 -3.06 -3.98
C ARG A 74 -7.58 -3.76 -4.92
N SER A 75 -7.78 -5.04 -5.22
CA SER A 75 -6.89 -5.78 -6.13
C SER A 75 -6.88 -5.14 -7.52
N GLN A 76 -8.06 -4.85 -8.05
CA GLN A 76 -8.23 -4.20 -9.35
C GLN A 76 -7.55 -2.82 -9.40
N LEU A 77 -7.71 -2.00 -8.35
CA LEU A 77 -7.05 -0.70 -8.24
C LEU A 77 -5.52 -0.85 -8.21
N LEU A 78 -5.00 -1.86 -7.52
CA LEU A 78 -3.56 -2.11 -7.48
C LEU A 78 -3.02 -2.51 -8.83
N ASP A 79 -3.75 -3.37 -9.56
CA ASP A 79 -3.34 -3.79 -10.89
C ASP A 79 -3.37 -2.60 -11.86
N GLN A 80 -4.36 -1.71 -11.76
CA GLN A 80 -4.40 -0.48 -12.57
C GLN A 80 -3.26 0.49 -12.23
N ILE A 81 -2.96 0.69 -10.94
CA ILE A 81 -1.82 1.54 -10.51
C ILE A 81 -0.51 0.96 -11.04
N LYS A 82 -0.35 -0.36 -10.93
CA LYS A 82 0.84 -1.08 -11.37
C LYS A 82 1.02 -0.98 -12.89
N GLN A 83 -0.02 -1.27 -13.66
CA GLN A 83 -0.01 -1.14 -15.13
C GLN A 83 0.35 0.27 -15.58
N ARG A 84 -0.21 1.31 -14.96
CA ARG A 84 0.11 2.71 -15.30
C ARG A 84 1.55 3.06 -15.00
N TRP A 85 2.09 2.57 -13.89
CA TRP A 85 3.50 2.79 -13.53
C TRP A 85 4.46 2.07 -14.49
N ASP A 86 4.17 0.82 -14.82
CA ASP A 86 4.95 0.03 -15.78
C ASP A 86 4.90 0.63 -17.20
N ALA A 87 3.83 1.34 -17.56
CA ALA A 87 3.74 2.03 -18.86
C ALA A 87 4.58 3.33 -18.94
N THR A 88 5.06 3.84 -17.79
CA THR A 88 5.78 5.12 -17.71
C THR A 88 7.26 4.97 -17.29
N ASN A 89 7.74 3.75 -17.01
CA ASN A 89 9.11 3.45 -16.56
C ASN A 89 9.62 2.17 -17.21
#